data_AF-A0A7V4U5J8-F1
#
_entry.id   AF-A0A7V4U5J8-F1
#
_cell.length_a   1.000
_cell.length_b   1.000
_cell.length_c   1.000
_cell.angle_alpha   90.00
_cell.angle_beta   90.00
_cell.angle_gamma   90.00
#
_symmetry.space_group_name_H-M   'P 1'
#
loop_
_entity.id
_entity.type
_entity.pdbx_description
1 polymer ?
#
loop_
_entity_poly.entity_id
_entity_poly.type
_entity_poly.pdbx_seq_one_letter_code
_entity_poly.pdbx_strand_id
1 'polypeptide(L)'
;MRADYKYLKFGRFLLDRKLVTPTDIINARILQKNNNLKIGQLAISKGWLTGEQVEKVLIIQEDTFEKFGEIAVRENLLSQKQVEELLKEQSDNYMFFGEALVKLGAITEKQLIEELKEYNRLKLSIH
;
A
#
# COMPACT_ATOMS: atom_id res chain seq x y z
N MET A 1 -18.86 -28.06 -5.55
CA MET A 1 -18.67 -26.64 -5.21
C MET A 1 -17.45 -26.15 -5.98
N ARG A 2 -17.64 -25.40 -7.08
CA ARG A 2 -16.53 -24.75 -7.79
C ARG A 2 -16.29 -23.41 -7.11
N ALA A 3 -15.16 -23.25 -6.43
CA ALA A 3 -14.79 -21.95 -5.89
C ALA A 3 -14.49 -21.02 -7.06
N ASP A 4 -15.13 -19.85 -7.11
CA ASP A 4 -14.91 -18.82 -8.11
C ASP A 4 -13.53 -18.17 -7.89
N TYR A 5 -12.47 -18.85 -8.35
CA TYR A 5 -11.09 -18.40 -8.17
C TYR A 5 -10.75 -17.12 -8.96
N LYS A 6 -11.67 -16.62 -9.79
CA LYS A 6 -11.53 -15.35 -10.53
C LYS A 6 -11.26 -14.15 -9.62
N TYR A 7 -11.63 -14.23 -8.33
CA TYR A 7 -11.42 -13.17 -7.33
C TYR A 7 -10.62 -13.63 -6.11
N LEU A 8 -9.83 -14.72 -6.22
CA LEU A 8 -9.00 -15.18 -5.11
C LEU A 8 -8.01 -14.07 -4.74
N LYS A 9 -8.15 -13.50 -3.54
CA LYS A 9 -7.19 -12.55 -2.96
C LYS A 9 -6.16 -13.33 -2.17
N PHE A 10 -4.89 -12.94 -2.24
CA PHE A 10 -3.80 -13.63 -1.55
C PHE A 10 -4.05 -13.85 -0.05
N GLY A 11 -4.59 -12.85 0.66
CA GLY A 11 -4.96 -13.02 2.08
C GLY A 11 -6.03 -14.10 2.31
N ARG A 12 -7.01 -14.24 1.41
CA ARG A 12 -8.02 -15.30 1.52
C ARG A 12 -7.40 -16.68 1.25
N PHE A 13 -6.52 -16.76 0.27
CA PHE A 13 -5.76 -17.98 -0.03
C PHE A 13 -4.96 -18.48 1.19
N LEU A 14 -4.29 -17.57 1.91
CA LEU A 14 -3.57 -17.92 3.14
C LEU A 14 -4.50 -18.35 4.29
N LEU A 15 -5.67 -17.72 4.43
CA LEU A 15 -6.70 -18.13 5.40
C LEU A 15 -7.21 -19.54 5.13
N ASP A 16 -7.53 -19.84 3.87
CA ASP A 16 -8.08 -21.15 3.49
C ASP A 16 -7.06 -22.28 3.74
N ARG A 17 -5.76 -21.96 3.70
CA ARG A 17 -4.65 -22.84 4.08
C ARG A 17 -4.32 -22.87 5.58
N LYS A 18 -5.04 -22.11 6.41
CA LYS A 18 -4.82 -21.98 7.86
C LYS A 18 -3.42 -21.49 8.24
N LEU A 19 -2.75 -20.77 7.34
CA LEU A 19 -1.41 -20.20 7.59
C LEU A 19 -1.47 -18.86 8.33
N VAL A 20 -2.61 -18.17 8.25
CA VAL A 20 -2.85 -16.90 8.93
C VAL A 20 -4.26 -16.90 9.52
N THR A 21 -4.48 -16.04 10.51
CA THR A 21 -5.80 -15.77 11.08
C THR A 21 -6.41 -14.49 10.49
N PRO A 22 -7.73 -14.25 10.66
CA PRO A 22 -8.33 -12.97 10.28
C PRO A 22 -7.67 -11.79 10.98
N THR A 23 -7.26 -11.97 12.24
CA THR A 23 -6.55 -10.97 13.04
C THR A 23 -5.19 -10.63 12.42
N ASP A 24 -4.42 -11.63 11.96
CA ASP A 24 -3.12 -11.40 11.30
C ASP A 24 -3.28 -10.58 10.02
N ILE A 25 -4.34 -10.85 9.25
CA ILE A 25 -4.65 -10.09 8.04
C ILE A 25 -4.98 -8.64 8.39
N ILE A 26 -5.82 -8.41 9.40
CA ILE A 26 -6.18 -7.06 9.83
C ILE A 26 -4.93 -6.31 10.30
N ASN A 27 -4.12 -6.93 11.16
CA ASN A 27 -2.89 -6.33 11.69
C ASN A 27 -1.89 -6.03 10.57
N ALA A 28 -1.70 -6.94 9.61
CA ALA A 28 -0.82 -6.73 8.46
C ALA A 28 -1.33 -5.60 7.55
N ARG A 29 -2.65 -5.45 7.38
CA ARG A 29 -3.24 -4.33 6.63
C ARG A 29 -3.02 -3.00 7.33
N ILE A 30 -3.16 -2.96 8.66
CA ILE A 30 -2.90 -1.76 9.45
C ILE A 30 -1.42 -1.37 9.34
N LEU A 31 -0.51 -2.34 9.55
CA LEU A 31 0.94 -2.11 9.44
C LEU A 31 1.32 -1.61 8.05
N GLN A 32 0.84 -2.29 7.00
CA GLN A 32 1.05 -1.88 5.62
C GLN A 32 0.56 -0.44 5.37
N LYS A 33 -0.65 -0.11 5.82
CA LYS A 33 -1.25 1.22 5.62
C LYS A 33 -0.46 2.31 6.34
N ASN A 34 0.00 2.03 7.56
CA ASN A 34 0.78 2.98 8.35
C ASN A 34 2.18 3.20 7.76
N ASN A 35 2.77 2.16 7.17
CA ASN A 35 4.07 2.25 6.52
C ASN A 35 3.98 2.95 5.15
N ASN A 36 2.94 2.66 4.37
CA ASN A 36 2.75 3.21 3.03
C ASN A 36 2.09 4.59 3.11
N LEU A 37 2.82 5.54 3.70
CA LEU A 37 2.38 6.91 3.86
C LEU A 37 1.99 7.54 2.52
N LYS A 38 0.95 8.37 2.54
CA LYS A 38 0.60 9.20 1.38
C LYS A 38 1.63 10.32 1.22
N ILE A 39 1.84 10.78 -0.01
CA ILE A 39 2.76 11.89 -0.35
C ILE A 39 2.55 13.11 0.57
N GLY A 40 1.30 13.48 0.87
CA GLY A 40 1.01 14.58 1.80
C GLY A 40 1.51 14.35 3.23
N GLN A 41 1.43 13.12 3.74
CA GLN A 41 1.96 12.78 5.07
C GLN A 41 3.49 12.81 5.09
N LEU A 42 4.14 12.33 4.02
CA LEU A 42 5.59 12.42 3.85
C LEU A 42 6.06 13.88 3.77
N ALA A 43 5.29 14.74 3.09
CA ALA A 43 5.58 16.17 3.02
C ALA A 43 5.48 16.86 4.40
N ILE A 44 4.52 16.45 5.24
CA ILE A 44 4.42 16.91 6.63
C ILE A 44 5.61 16.42 7.46
N SER A 45 5.99 15.14 7.37
CA SER A 45 7.12 14.61 8.15
C SER A 45 8.46 15.26 7.80
N LYS A 46 8.61 15.76 6.57
CA LYS A 46 9.79 16.54 6.15
C LYS A 46 9.70 18.04 6.50
N GLY A 47 8.60 18.49 7.09
CA GLY A 47 8.34 19.90 7.39
C GLY A 47 8.13 20.77 6.15
N TRP A 48 7.83 20.17 5.00
CA TRP A 48 7.61 20.90 3.74
C TRP A 48 6.19 21.42 3.61
N LEU A 49 5.21 20.69 4.17
CA LEU A 49 3.82 21.11 4.23
C LEU A 49 3.30 21.07 5.66
N THR A 50 2.38 21.97 5.98
CA THR A 50 1.54 21.88 7.18
C THR A 50 0.32 20.98 6.94
N GLY A 51 -0.35 20.57 8.01
CA GLY A 51 -1.61 19.82 7.91
C GLY A 51 -2.68 20.59 7.11
N GLU A 52 -2.78 21.89 7.34
CA GLU A 52 -3.71 22.79 6.62
C GLU A 52 -3.39 22.87 5.11
N GLN A 53 -2.10 22.94 4.76
CA GLN A 53 -1.69 22.95 3.35
C GLN A 53 -2.00 21.63 2.65
N VAL A 54 -1.83 20.49 3.34
CA VAL A 54 -2.23 19.18 2.81
C VAL A 54 -3.74 19.11 2.64
N GLU A 55 -4.51 19.58 3.61
CA GLU A 55 -5.98 19.61 3.54
C GLU A 55 -6.46 20.46 2.36
N LYS A 56 -5.86 21.64 2.15
CA LYS A 56 -6.14 22.48 0.96
C LYS A 56 -5.93 21.72 -0.35
N VAL A 57 -4.82 21.00 -0.48
CA VAL A 57 -4.53 20.20 -1.69
C VAL A 57 -5.53 19.06 -1.87
N LEU A 58 -5.96 18.42 -0.77
CA LEU A 58 -6.94 17.34 -0.81
C LEU A 58 -8.33 17.82 -1.24
N ILE A 59 -8.76 18.99 -0.76
CA ILE A 59 -10.03 19.61 -1.19
C ILE A 59 -10.01 19.87 -2.70
N ILE A 60 -8.93 20.48 -3.20
CA ILE A 60 -8.76 20.72 -4.64
C ILE A 60 -8.77 19.40 -5.42
N GLN A 61 -8.07 18.37 -4.91
CA GLN A 61 -8.02 17.05 -5.54
C GLN A 61 -9.42 16.40 -5.60
N GLU A 62 -10.26 16.59 -4.59
CA GLU A 62 -11.63 16.07 -4.58
C GLU A 62 -12.51 16.78 -5.61
N ASP A 63 -12.34 18.09 -5.77
CA ASP A 63 -13.11 18.90 -6.72
C ASP A 63 -12.66 18.70 -8.18
N THR A 64 -11.36 18.54 -8.43
CA THR A 64 -10.78 18.52 -9.78
C THR A 64 -10.33 17.14 -10.26
N PHE A 65 -10.23 16.16 -9.36
CA PHE A 65 -9.62 14.83 -9.61
C PHE A 65 -8.16 14.87 -10.10
N GLU A 66 -7.47 16.00 -9.95
CA GLU A 66 -6.05 16.15 -10.28
C GLU A 66 -5.15 15.37 -9.30
N LYS A 67 -3.89 15.11 -9.69
CA LYS A 67 -2.95 14.43 -8.78
C LYS A 67 -2.44 15.40 -7.72
N PHE A 68 -2.31 14.90 -6.49
CA PHE A 68 -1.81 15.67 -5.34
C PHE A 68 -0.52 16.45 -5.64
N GLY A 69 0.47 15.79 -6.26
CA GLY A 69 1.74 16.42 -6.60
C GLY A 69 1.62 17.54 -7.63
N GLU A 70 0.76 17.37 -8.63
CA GLU A 70 0.50 18.38 -9.67
C GLU A 70 -0.16 19.62 -9.06
N ILE A 71 -1.16 19.41 -8.19
CA ILE A 71 -1.80 20.50 -7.44
C ILE A 71 -0.79 21.20 -6.53
N ALA A 72 0.02 20.45 -5.78
CA ALA A 72 0.99 21.04 -4.85
C ALA A 72 2.03 21.91 -5.57
N VAL A 73 2.44 21.55 -6.80
CA VAL A 73 3.31 22.37 -7.65
C VAL A 73 2.58 23.60 -8.16
N ARG A 74 1.36 23.43 -8.69
CA ARG A 74 0.51 24.52 -9.19
C ARG A 74 0.21 25.57 -8.12
N GLU A 75 0.00 25.15 -6.87
CA GLU A 75 -0.25 26.01 -5.72
C GLU A 75 1.03 26.59 -5.09
N ASN A 76 2.22 26.35 -5.67
CA ASN A 76 3.53 26.75 -5.15
C ASN A 76 3.83 26.24 -3.73
N LEU A 77 3.21 25.13 -3.34
CA LEU A 77 3.40 24.49 -2.02
C LEU A 77 4.60 23.54 -2.03
N LEU A 78 4.87 22.90 -3.16
CA LEU A 78 6.03 22.05 -3.39
C LEU A 78 6.66 22.39 -4.75
N SER A 79 7.96 22.20 -4.87
CA SER A 79 8.62 22.17 -6.18
C SER A 79 8.47 20.80 -6.84
N GLN A 80 8.60 20.76 -8.17
CA GLN A 80 8.59 19.51 -8.94
C GLN A 80 9.63 18.50 -8.40
N LYS A 81 10.82 18.98 -8.02
CA LYS A 81 11.88 18.15 -7.42
C LYS A 81 11.48 17.55 -6.07
N GLN A 82 10.78 18.32 -5.23
CA GLN A 82 10.28 17.80 -3.95
C GLN A 82 9.19 16.75 -4.17
N VAL A 83 8.30 16.95 -5.15
CA VAL A 83 7.30 15.94 -5.49
C VAL A 83 7.96 14.65 -5.99
N GLU A 84 8.96 14.74 -6.84
CA GLU A 84 9.75 13.59 -7.30
C GLU A 84 10.46 12.87 -6.15
N GLU A 85 11.02 13.61 -5.19
CA GLU A 85 11.64 13.04 -4.00
C GLU A 85 10.61 12.30 -3.14
N LEU A 86 9.43 12.87 -2.91
CA LEU A 86 8.36 12.22 -2.14
C LEU A 86 7.84 10.96 -2.84
N LEU A 87 7.71 11.00 -4.16
CA LEU A 87 7.30 9.83 -4.95
C LEU A 87 8.33 8.71 -4.86
N LYS A 88 9.61 9.05 -4.96
CA LYS A 88 10.70 8.09 -4.80
C LYS A 88 10.74 7.51 -3.40
N GLU A 89 10.62 8.35 -2.38
CA GLU A 89 10.60 7.89 -0.98
C GLU A 89 9.38 7.01 -0.69
N GLN A 90 8.22 7.35 -1.26
CA GLN A 90 7.02 6.53 -1.14
C GLN A 90 7.20 5.16 -1.80
N SER A 91 7.85 5.10 -2.98
CA SER A 91 8.12 3.83 -3.65
C SER A 91 9.15 2.99 -2.91
N ASP A 92 10.23 3.62 -2.43
CA ASP A 92 11.34 2.93 -1.76
C ASP A 92 10.90 2.34 -0.40
N ASN A 93 9.96 3.01 0.27
CA ASN A 93 9.38 2.54 1.53
C ASN A 93 8.09 1.73 1.36
N TYR A 94 7.69 1.39 0.12
CA TYR A 94 6.45 0.67 -0.08
C TYR A 94 6.52 -0.75 0.49
N MET A 95 5.73 -1.01 1.53
CA MET A 95 5.59 -2.32 2.14
C MET A 95 4.50 -3.13 1.43
N PHE A 96 4.87 -4.31 0.97
CA PHE A 96 3.91 -5.26 0.44
C PHE A 96 3.15 -5.96 1.57
N PHE A 97 1.94 -6.43 1.26
CA PHE A 97 1.10 -7.11 2.24
C PHE A 97 1.76 -8.38 2.79
N GLY A 98 2.47 -9.13 1.95
CA GLY A 98 3.23 -10.31 2.36
C GLY A 98 4.36 -9.96 3.34
N GLU A 99 5.10 -8.88 3.07
CA GLU A 99 6.15 -8.40 3.97
C GLU A 99 5.60 -7.96 5.31
N ALA A 100 4.42 -7.33 5.34
CA ALA A 100 3.74 -6.98 6.59
C ALA A 100 3.38 -8.22 7.42
N LEU A 101 2.95 -9.32 6.79
CA LEU A 101 2.69 -10.59 7.48
C LEU A 101 3.97 -11.21 8.06
N VAL A 102 5.08 -11.13 7.32
CA VAL A 102 6.40 -11.61 7.79
C VAL A 102 6.89 -10.77 8.97
N LYS A 103 6.80 -9.44 8.86
CA LYS A 103 7.24 -8.51 9.90
C LYS A 103 6.46 -8.66 11.22
N LEU A 104 5.19 -9.06 11.14
CA LEU A 104 4.36 -9.37 12.31
C LEU A 104 4.58 -10.79 12.86
N GLY A 105 5.41 -11.61 12.21
CA GLY A 105 5.64 -13.00 12.59
C GLY A 105 4.48 -13.94 12.29
N ALA A 106 3.48 -13.50 11.49
CA ALA A 106 2.34 -14.33 11.13
C ALA A 106 2.73 -15.47 10.19
N ILE A 107 3.72 -15.24 9.32
CA ILE A 107 4.35 -16.24 8.46
C ILE A 107 5.85 -15.99 8.38
N THR A 108 6.63 -17.00 8.01
CA THR A 108 8.06 -16.83 7.69
C THR A 108 8.25 -16.32 6.26
N GLU A 109 9.40 -15.72 5.97
CA GLU A 109 9.78 -15.32 4.61
C GLU A 109 9.77 -16.51 3.64
N LYS A 110 10.25 -17.68 4.09
CA LYS A 110 10.21 -18.91 3.29
C LYS A 110 8.78 -19.30 2.93
N GLN A 111 7.86 -19.30 3.90
CA GLN A 111 6.45 -19.58 3.66
C GLN A 111 5.83 -18.55 2.72
N LEU A 112 6.16 -17.27 2.86
CA LEU A 112 5.67 -16.23 1.95
C LEU A 112 6.07 -16.55 0.49
N ILE A 113 7.35 -16.87 0.25
CA ILE A 113 7.85 -17.17 -1.11
C ILE A 113 7.18 -18.42 -1.68
N GLU A 114 7.05 -19.48 -0.89
CA GLU A 114 6.39 -20.72 -1.31
C GLU A 114 4.93 -20.47 -1.66
N GLU A 115 4.18 -19.80 -0.79
CA GLU A 115 2.75 -19.54 -1.00
C GLU A 115 2.48 -18.56 -2.15
N LEU A 116 3.37 -17.59 -2.40
CA LEU A 116 3.27 -16.71 -3.57
C LEU A 116 3.43 -17.50 -4.88
N LYS A 117 4.35 -18.46 -4.94
CA LYS A 117 4.52 -19.33 -6.12
C LYS A 117 3.27 -20.16 -6.37
N GLU A 118 2.74 -20.80 -5.31
CA GLU A 118 1.53 -21.60 -5.37
C GLU A 118 0.31 -20.78 -5.81
N TYR A 119 0.13 -19.61 -5.20
CA TYR A 119 -0.95 -18.69 -5.52
C TYR A 119 -0.89 -18.22 -6.99
N ASN A 120 0.30 -17.85 -7.47
CA ASN A 120 0.48 -17.42 -8.86
C ASN A 120 0.22 -18.55 -9.86
N ARG A 121 0.66 -19.78 -9.55
CA ARG A 121 0.38 -20.96 -10.38
C ARG A 121 -1.13 -21.20 -10.50
N LEU A 122 -1.83 -21.17 -9.37
CA LEU A 122 -3.29 -21.35 -9.34
C LEU A 122 -3.98 -20.25 -10.16
N LYS A 123 -3.60 -18.98 -9.97
CA LYS A 123 -4.16 -17.85 -10.70
C LYS A 123 -4.01 -17.97 -12.22
N LEU A 124 -2.87 -18.48 -12.70
CA LEU A 124 -2.60 -18.69 -14.12
C LEU A 124 -3.36 -19.89 -14.70
N SER A 125 -3.65 -20.93 -13.91
CA SER A 125 -4.40 -22.12 -14.35
C SER A 125 -5.90 -21.91 -14.55
N ILE A 126 -6.41 -20.70 -14.29
CA ILE A 126 -7.84 -20.34 -14.36
C ILE A 126 -8.12 -19.41 -15.56
N HIS A 127 -7.09 -19.05 -16.33
CA HIS A 127 -7.21 -18.42 -17.65
C HIS A 127 -7.01 -19.49 -18.73
#